data_AF-A0A7W5AHT2-F1
#
_entry.id   AF-A0A7W5AHT2-F1
#
_cell.length_a   1.000
_cell.length_b   1.000
_cell.length_c   1.000
_cell.angle_alpha   90.00
_cell.angle_beta   90.00
_cell.angle_gamma   90.00
#
_symmetry.space_group_name_H-M   'P 1'
#
loop_
_entity.id
_entity.type
_entity.pdbx_description
1 polymer ?
#
loop_
_entity_poly.entity_id
_entity_poly.type
_entity_poly.pdbx_seq_one_letter_code
_entity_poly.pdbx_strand_id
1 'polypeptide(L)'
;MRALYLSAGAGDLVLPADPDLFYGMSIVALDDAAAREFLEPRSRYGSWSDGAIEVVVPDPAERVQPLAASPAWVAVGDDFGGNLLVVDLEPGPRGHVGQVLYVDHEIPAGARWLAPSLTELLTGRPSEPAELGPEGGLVVRVGPRGRTVADVRPDTEVVVVSAAPEPADLSGLAGNKTIRTLVVSHSATVTNLDVVTTLPGLEYLELGTASWQQLLRTDRVPPTLQAAGMQGRADWGTTVEVVDALLARWDRPRIDVTRIRVSPAGTFG
;
A
#
# COMPACT_ATOMS: atom_id res chain seq x y z
N MET A 1 -19.00 -11.74 -22.97
CA MET A 1 -19.39 -10.72 -21.97
C MET A 1 -20.80 -10.16 -22.21
N ARG A 2 -21.14 -9.61 -23.40
CA ARG A 2 -22.48 -9.05 -23.69
C ARG A 2 -23.66 -10.00 -23.40
N ALA A 3 -23.53 -11.30 -23.65
CA ALA A 3 -24.61 -12.27 -23.42
C ALA A 3 -24.87 -12.60 -21.94
N LEU A 4 -23.87 -12.49 -21.05
CA LEU A 4 -24.03 -12.77 -19.61
C LEU A 4 -24.70 -11.59 -18.89
N TYR A 5 -24.29 -10.37 -19.25
CA TYR A 5 -24.85 -9.14 -18.70
C TYR A 5 -26.26 -8.83 -19.21
N LEU A 6 -26.63 -9.28 -20.41
CA LEU A 6 -27.97 -9.07 -20.95
C LEU A 6 -29.03 -10.01 -20.33
N SER A 7 -28.64 -11.08 -19.63
CA SER A 7 -29.57 -12.06 -19.05
C SER A 7 -29.71 -11.97 -17.53
N ALA A 8 -28.69 -11.50 -16.78
CA ALA A 8 -28.75 -11.42 -15.32
C ALA A 8 -28.58 -9.98 -14.78
N GLY A 9 -27.69 -9.16 -15.35
CA GLY A 9 -27.42 -7.78 -14.90
C GLY A 9 -26.76 -7.67 -13.51
N ALA A 10 -27.11 -8.55 -12.58
CA ALA A 10 -26.60 -8.74 -11.23
C ALA A 10 -27.00 -10.15 -10.71
N GLY A 11 -26.49 -10.55 -9.55
CA GLY A 11 -26.87 -11.78 -8.85
C GLY A 11 -25.81 -12.87 -8.90
N ASP A 12 -26.08 -14.00 -8.27
CA ASP A 12 -25.05 -15.01 -8.02
C ASP A 12 -24.99 -16.04 -9.15
N LEU A 13 -23.79 -16.23 -9.68
CA LEU A 13 -23.46 -17.35 -10.55
C LEU A 13 -22.76 -18.41 -9.69
N VAL A 14 -23.54 -19.37 -9.20
CA VAL A 14 -23.02 -20.51 -8.42
C VAL A 14 -22.96 -21.73 -9.32
N LEU A 15 -21.78 -22.33 -9.43
CA LEU A 15 -21.55 -23.58 -10.14
C LEU A 15 -21.77 -24.75 -9.18
N PRO A 16 -22.05 -25.97 -9.68
CA PRO A 16 -22.18 -27.14 -8.82
C PRO A 16 -20.97 -27.29 -7.91
N ALA A 17 -21.22 -27.63 -6.64
CA ALA A 17 -20.17 -27.78 -5.65
C ALA A 17 -19.25 -28.96 -6.01
N ASP A 18 -18.18 -28.64 -6.73
CA ASP A 18 -17.08 -29.52 -7.06
C ASP A 18 -15.81 -28.85 -6.52
N PRO A 19 -15.07 -29.48 -5.59
CA PRO A 19 -13.85 -28.90 -5.05
C PRO A 19 -12.78 -28.68 -6.13
N ASP A 20 -12.90 -29.36 -7.28
CA ASP A 20 -12.02 -29.24 -8.43
C ASP A 20 -12.57 -28.27 -9.48
N LEU A 21 -13.55 -27.42 -9.17
CA LEU A 21 -14.02 -26.36 -10.05
C LEU A 21 -14.08 -25.02 -9.33
N PHE A 22 -14.08 -23.95 -10.13
CA PHE A 22 -14.43 -22.62 -9.64
C PHE A 22 -15.85 -22.64 -9.04
N TYR A 23 -16.01 -22.19 -7.80
CA TYR A 23 -17.28 -22.27 -7.08
C TYR A 23 -18.35 -21.34 -7.66
N GLY A 24 -17.94 -20.17 -8.14
CA GLY A 24 -18.86 -19.14 -8.59
C GLY A 24 -18.45 -17.75 -8.14
N MET A 25 -19.28 -16.78 -8.48
CA MET A 25 -19.09 -15.37 -8.14
C MET A 25 -20.44 -14.67 -8.01
N SER A 26 -20.51 -13.60 -7.23
CA SER A 26 -21.58 -12.62 -7.43
C SER A 26 -21.23 -11.77 -8.65
N ILE A 27 -22.19 -11.56 -9.56
CA ILE A 27 -21.98 -10.77 -10.77
C ILE A 27 -21.99 -9.28 -10.38
N VAL A 28 -20.85 -8.62 -10.61
CA VAL A 28 -20.72 -7.17 -10.46
C VAL A 28 -21.31 -6.50 -11.69
N ALA A 29 -22.31 -5.63 -11.49
CA ALA A 29 -23.00 -4.93 -12.56
C ALA A 29 -22.03 -4.01 -13.35
N LEU A 30 -22.28 -3.85 -14.65
CA LEU A 30 -21.44 -2.99 -15.50
C LEU A 30 -21.48 -1.52 -15.10
N ASP A 31 -22.43 -1.07 -14.31
CA ASP A 31 -22.53 0.30 -13.79
C ASP A 31 -22.22 0.38 -12.28
N ASP A 32 -21.71 -0.70 -11.68
CA ASP A 32 -21.28 -0.69 -10.29
C ASP A 32 -20.12 0.30 -10.11
N ALA A 33 -20.40 1.34 -9.32
CA ALA A 33 -19.46 2.41 -9.04
C ALA A 33 -18.45 2.02 -7.96
N ALA A 34 -18.85 1.17 -7.00
CA ALA A 34 -17.99 0.79 -5.88
C ALA A 34 -16.87 -0.14 -6.34
N ALA A 35 -17.18 -1.14 -7.16
CA ALA A 35 -16.18 -2.03 -7.72
C ALA A 35 -15.18 -1.29 -8.61
N ARG A 36 -15.63 -0.28 -9.37
CA ARG A 36 -14.73 0.59 -10.15
C ARG A 36 -13.89 1.49 -9.28
N GLU A 37 -14.49 2.14 -8.29
CA GLU A 37 -13.76 3.00 -7.36
C GLU A 37 -12.68 2.21 -6.64
N PHE A 38 -12.91 0.94 -6.31
CA PHE A 38 -11.91 0.09 -5.69
C PHE A 38 -10.67 -0.15 -6.57
N LEU A 39 -10.83 -0.14 -7.89
CA LEU A 39 -9.76 -0.31 -8.87
C LEU A 39 -9.07 1.01 -9.25
N GLU A 40 -9.41 2.11 -8.58
CA GLU A 40 -8.67 3.37 -8.68
C GLU A 40 -7.46 3.36 -7.75
N PRO A 41 -6.30 3.93 -8.16
CA PRO A 41 -5.09 3.95 -7.35
C PRO A 41 -5.29 4.49 -5.93
N ARG A 42 -6.16 5.50 -5.76
CA ARG A 42 -6.47 6.12 -4.46
C ARG A 42 -7.14 5.17 -3.46
N SER A 43 -7.88 4.18 -3.95
CA SER A 43 -8.66 3.26 -3.11
C SER A 43 -7.83 2.04 -2.69
N ARG A 44 -6.92 1.59 -3.56
CA ARG A 44 -6.05 0.44 -3.29
C ARG A 44 -5.08 0.69 -2.14
N TYR A 45 -4.49 1.88 -2.09
CA TYR A 45 -3.51 2.21 -1.06
C TYR A 45 -4.13 2.68 0.26
N GLY A 46 -5.45 2.92 0.34
CA GLY A 46 -6.20 3.24 1.57
C GLY A 46 -5.79 4.53 2.27
N SER A 47 -4.58 4.57 2.82
CA SER A 47 -3.95 5.70 3.50
C SER A 47 -2.45 5.75 3.17
N TRP A 48 -1.79 6.88 3.46
CA TRP A 48 -0.33 6.94 3.33
C TRP A 48 0.38 5.98 4.30
N SER A 49 -0.13 5.79 5.52
CA SER A 49 0.53 4.92 6.51
C SER A 49 0.46 3.44 6.14
N ASP A 50 -0.64 3.01 5.54
CA ASP A 50 -0.83 1.61 5.18
C ASP A 50 -0.34 1.33 3.76
N GLY A 51 -0.72 2.16 2.78
CA GLY A 51 -0.40 1.92 1.39
C GLY A 51 1.03 2.26 0.98
N ALA A 52 1.69 3.22 1.63
CA ALA A 52 3.03 3.63 1.19
C ALA A 52 4.09 2.56 1.45
N ILE A 53 3.84 1.60 2.34
CA ILE A 53 4.75 0.48 2.61
C ILE A 53 4.51 -0.73 1.69
N GLU A 54 3.43 -0.72 0.92
CA GLU A 54 3.05 -1.80 0.02
C GLU A 54 3.78 -1.67 -1.32
N VAL A 55 4.17 -2.80 -1.90
CA VAL A 55 4.86 -2.85 -3.19
C VAL A 55 4.07 -3.70 -4.18
N VAL A 56 4.13 -3.33 -5.45
CA VAL A 56 3.53 -4.15 -6.51
C VAL A 56 4.58 -5.15 -6.97
N VAL A 57 4.43 -6.40 -6.55
CA VAL A 57 5.32 -7.47 -7.00
C VAL A 57 5.05 -7.78 -8.46
N PRO A 58 6.07 -7.72 -9.34
CA PRO A 58 5.87 -8.09 -10.75
C PRO A 58 5.44 -9.55 -10.90
N ASP A 59 4.52 -9.79 -11.82
CA ASP A 59 4.19 -11.15 -12.25
C ASP A 59 5.44 -11.78 -12.89
N PRO A 60 5.98 -12.89 -12.36
CA PRO A 60 7.17 -13.56 -12.92
C PRO A 60 6.92 -14.08 -14.35
N ALA A 61 5.66 -14.27 -14.73
CA ALA A 61 5.28 -14.65 -16.07
C ALA A 61 4.96 -13.45 -16.98
N GLU A 62 5.11 -12.21 -16.50
CA GLU A 62 4.89 -10.95 -17.24
C GLU A 62 3.53 -10.90 -17.96
N ARG A 63 2.51 -11.58 -17.43
CA ARG A 63 1.16 -11.58 -17.98
C ARG A 63 0.39 -10.37 -17.51
N VAL A 64 0.68 -9.91 -16.28
CA VAL A 64 0.03 -8.75 -15.65
C VAL A 64 1.03 -7.61 -15.56
N GLN A 65 0.58 -6.38 -15.84
CA GLN A 65 1.41 -5.20 -15.57
C GLN A 65 1.65 -5.05 -14.06
N PRO A 66 2.83 -4.59 -13.61
CA PRO A 66 3.12 -4.33 -12.20
C PRO A 66 2.46 -3.02 -11.75
N LEU A 67 1.14 -2.95 -11.84
CA LEU A 67 0.32 -1.82 -11.40
C LEU A 67 -0.44 -2.17 -10.13
N ALA A 68 -0.65 -1.19 -9.26
CA ALA A 68 -1.44 -1.38 -8.05
C ALA A 68 -2.95 -1.47 -8.34
N ALA A 69 -3.36 -0.75 -9.38
CA ALA A 69 -4.71 -0.58 -9.86
C ALA A 69 -4.65 -0.15 -11.33
N SER A 70 -5.71 -0.39 -12.10
CA SER A 70 -5.80 0.06 -13.49
C SER A 70 -7.25 0.28 -13.91
N PRO A 71 -7.57 1.39 -14.61
CA PRO A 71 -8.89 1.59 -15.20
C PRO A 71 -9.17 0.60 -16.35
N ALA A 72 -8.14 -0.07 -16.88
CA ALA A 72 -8.28 -1.14 -17.87
C ALA A 72 -8.69 -2.49 -17.23
N TRP A 73 -8.76 -2.58 -15.90
CA TRP A 73 -9.29 -3.73 -15.19
C TRP A 73 -10.78 -3.56 -14.96
N VAL A 74 -11.59 -4.44 -15.57
CA VAL A 74 -13.05 -4.37 -15.50
C VAL A 74 -13.55 -5.45 -14.54
N ALA A 75 -14.06 -5.05 -13.38
CA ALA A 75 -14.70 -5.99 -12.46
C ALA A 75 -15.89 -6.70 -13.13
N VAL A 76 -15.91 -8.02 -13.01
CA VAL A 76 -16.99 -8.88 -13.54
C VAL A 76 -17.68 -9.71 -12.47
N GLY A 77 -17.04 -9.87 -11.32
CA GLY A 77 -17.65 -10.48 -10.15
C GLY A 77 -16.81 -10.33 -8.90
N ASP A 78 -17.36 -10.79 -7.78
CA ASP A 78 -16.65 -10.97 -6.51
C ASP A 78 -16.81 -12.40 -5.98
N ASP A 79 -15.88 -12.81 -5.13
CA ASP A 79 -15.81 -14.16 -4.57
C ASP A 79 -16.64 -14.36 -3.29
N PHE A 80 -17.59 -13.46 -3.01
CA PHE A 80 -18.38 -13.39 -1.77
C PHE A 80 -17.57 -13.04 -0.50
N GLY A 81 -16.24 -12.88 -0.64
CA GLY A 81 -15.32 -12.47 0.43
C GLY A 81 -14.82 -11.04 0.27
N GLY A 82 -15.30 -10.32 -0.75
CA GLY A 82 -14.88 -8.94 -1.05
C GLY A 82 -13.73 -8.83 -2.06
N ASN A 83 -13.16 -9.96 -2.51
CA ASN A 83 -12.14 -9.96 -3.55
C ASN A 83 -12.79 -9.85 -4.92
N LEU A 84 -12.16 -9.11 -5.83
CA LEU A 84 -12.71 -8.90 -7.17
C LEU A 84 -12.08 -9.82 -8.19
N LEU A 85 -12.92 -10.33 -9.09
CA LEU A 85 -12.55 -10.95 -10.35
C LEU A 85 -12.64 -9.88 -11.43
N VAL A 86 -11.52 -9.58 -12.06
CA VAL A 86 -11.42 -8.49 -13.04
C VAL A 86 -10.95 -9.03 -14.38
N VAL A 87 -11.52 -8.51 -15.47
CA VAL A 87 -11.05 -8.75 -16.82
C VAL A 87 -10.04 -7.67 -17.19
N ASP A 88 -8.85 -8.10 -17.59
CA ASP A 88 -7.75 -7.22 -17.97
C ASP A 88 -7.80 -6.87 -19.46
N LEU A 89 -7.93 -5.58 -19.75
CA LEU A 89 -7.98 -5.05 -21.12
C LEU A 89 -6.62 -4.51 -21.60
N GLU A 90 -5.63 -4.41 -20.71
CA GLU A 90 -4.30 -3.90 -21.01
C GLU A 90 -3.24 -4.77 -20.34
N PRO A 91 -3.03 -6.01 -20.82
CA PRO A 91 -2.18 -6.97 -20.15
C PRO A 91 -0.69 -6.59 -20.22
N GLY A 92 0.11 -7.30 -19.43
CA GLY A 92 1.57 -7.26 -19.52
C GLY A 92 2.09 -7.85 -20.84
N PRO A 93 3.41 -7.76 -21.11
CA PRO A 93 4.02 -8.14 -22.38
C PRO A 93 3.77 -9.59 -22.84
N ARG A 94 3.54 -10.51 -21.89
CA ARG A 94 3.26 -11.93 -22.15
C ARG A 94 1.83 -12.33 -21.81
N GLY A 95 0.95 -11.37 -21.55
CA GLY A 95 -0.45 -11.60 -21.22
C GLY A 95 -1.37 -11.57 -22.43
N HIS A 96 -2.65 -11.79 -22.18
CA HIS A 96 -3.69 -11.80 -23.22
C HIS A 96 -4.84 -10.88 -22.84
N VAL A 97 -5.28 -10.06 -23.80
CA VAL A 97 -6.45 -9.19 -23.60
C VAL A 97 -7.67 -10.06 -23.30
N GLY A 98 -8.36 -9.77 -22.20
CA GLY A 98 -9.51 -10.55 -21.75
C GLY A 98 -9.18 -11.64 -20.72
N GLN A 99 -7.92 -11.77 -20.29
CA GLN A 99 -7.55 -12.61 -19.16
C GLN A 99 -8.25 -12.14 -17.88
N VAL A 100 -8.50 -13.08 -16.96
CA VAL A 100 -9.09 -12.80 -15.66
C VAL A 100 -7.97 -12.68 -14.63
N LEU A 101 -8.04 -11.64 -13.81
CA LEU A 101 -7.19 -11.42 -12.66
C LEU A 101 -8.02 -11.51 -11.37
N TYR A 102 -7.33 -11.85 -10.30
CA TYR A 102 -7.83 -11.81 -8.93
C TYR A 102 -7.24 -10.60 -8.22
N VAL A 103 -8.10 -9.71 -7.72
CA VAL A 103 -7.73 -8.55 -6.92
C VAL A 103 -8.14 -8.80 -5.48
N ASP A 104 -7.13 -8.95 -4.64
CA ASP A 104 -7.30 -9.19 -3.22
C ASP A 104 -7.71 -7.91 -2.49
N HIS A 105 -8.68 -8.00 -1.58
CA HIS A 105 -9.15 -6.85 -0.81
C HIS A 105 -8.36 -6.59 0.47
N GLU A 106 -7.66 -7.60 0.99
CA GLU A 106 -6.81 -7.49 2.19
C GLU A 106 -5.39 -7.06 1.81
N ILE A 107 -4.91 -7.47 0.64
CA ILE A 107 -3.59 -7.05 0.14
C ILE A 107 -3.74 -5.72 -0.62
N PRO A 108 -3.12 -4.62 -0.16
CA PRO A 108 -3.44 -3.29 -0.69
C PRO A 108 -2.87 -2.99 -2.09
N ALA A 109 -2.09 -3.89 -2.71
CA ALA A 109 -1.42 -3.62 -3.99
C ALA A 109 -1.60 -4.73 -5.03
N GLY A 110 -2.07 -4.35 -6.22
CA GLY A 110 -1.97 -5.12 -7.46
C GLY A 110 -3.03 -6.21 -7.65
N ALA A 111 -2.81 -7.00 -8.69
CA ALA A 111 -3.67 -8.08 -9.14
C ALA A 111 -2.84 -9.31 -9.49
N ARG A 112 -3.41 -10.51 -9.32
CA ARG A 112 -2.79 -11.80 -9.67
C ARG A 112 -3.47 -12.39 -10.88
N TRP A 113 -2.71 -12.95 -11.81
CA TRP A 113 -3.30 -13.68 -12.93
C TRP A 113 -4.10 -14.88 -12.42
N LEU A 114 -5.32 -15.07 -12.95
CA LEU A 114 -6.20 -16.16 -12.54
C LEU A 114 -6.46 -17.12 -13.70
N ALA A 115 -7.01 -16.63 -14.81
CA ALA A 115 -7.41 -17.46 -15.93
C ALA A 115 -7.18 -16.75 -17.27
N PRO A 116 -7.00 -17.48 -18.39
CA PRO A 116 -6.79 -16.86 -19.69
C PRO A 116 -8.06 -16.21 -20.25
N SER A 117 -9.25 -16.57 -19.77
CA SER A 117 -10.51 -15.89 -20.09
C SER A 117 -11.61 -16.21 -19.09
N LEU A 118 -12.68 -15.40 -19.07
CA LEU A 118 -13.86 -15.69 -18.25
C LEU A 118 -14.55 -17.01 -18.65
N THR A 119 -14.53 -17.37 -19.93
CA THR A 119 -15.06 -18.66 -20.37
C THR A 119 -14.28 -19.80 -19.75
N GLU A 120 -12.94 -19.73 -19.79
CA GLU A 120 -12.11 -20.77 -19.20
C GLU A 120 -12.22 -20.82 -17.67
N LEU A 121 -12.37 -19.69 -17.00
CA LEU A 121 -12.65 -19.67 -15.55
C LEU A 121 -13.94 -20.42 -15.21
N LEU A 122 -15.01 -20.19 -15.98
CA LEU A 122 -16.34 -20.77 -15.70
C LEU A 122 -16.48 -22.23 -16.11
N THR A 123 -15.66 -22.71 -17.06
CA THR A 123 -15.72 -24.10 -17.56
C THR A 123 -14.55 -24.96 -17.13
N GLY A 124 -13.53 -24.36 -16.52
CA GLY A 124 -12.26 -24.99 -16.16
C GLY A 124 -12.18 -25.48 -14.72
N ARG A 125 -11.08 -26.15 -14.41
CA ARG A 125 -10.65 -26.55 -13.05
C ARG A 125 -10.31 -25.32 -12.20
N PRO A 126 -10.10 -25.41 -10.86
CA PRO A 126 -9.86 -24.23 -10.06
C PRO A 126 -8.53 -23.63 -10.54
N SER A 127 -8.59 -22.44 -11.08
CA SER A 127 -7.41 -21.60 -11.20
C SER A 127 -7.19 -20.97 -9.85
N GLU A 128 -6.15 -21.41 -9.13
CA GLU A 128 -5.66 -20.61 -8.01
C GLU A 128 -5.02 -19.33 -8.59
N PRO A 129 -5.18 -18.18 -7.91
CA PRO A 129 -4.43 -16.99 -8.28
C PRO A 129 -2.95 -17.32 -8.37
N ALA A 130 -2.29 -16.94 -9.47
CA ALA A 130 -0.88 -17.19 -9.65
C ALA A 130 -0.10 -16.64 -8.46
N GLU A 131 0.82 -17.46 -7.94
CA GLU A 131 1.75 -17.01 -6.91
C GLU A 131 2.51 -15.79 -7.42
N LEU A 132 2.48 -14.71 -6.64
CA LEU A 132 3.38 -13.61 -6.87
C LEU A 132 4.80 -14.09 -6.64
N GLY A 133 5.76 -13.47 -7.32
CA GLY A 133 7.17 -13.65 -6.95
C GLY A 133 7.40 -13.24 -5.48
N PRO A 134 8.59 -13.51 -4.93
CA PRO A 134 8.95 -12.89 -3.66
C PRO A 134 8.91 -11.36 -3.85
N GLU A 135 8.47 -10.61 -2.82
CA GLU A 135 8.67 -9.14 -2.73
C GLU A 135 10.13 -8.75 -3.03
N GLY A 136 11.06 -9.70 -2.84
CA GLY A 136 12.43 -9.59 -3.29
C GLY A 136 13.17 -8.51 -2.51
N GLY A 137 13.88 -7.66 -3.23
CA GLY A 137 14.57 -6.50 -2.68
C GLY A 137 13.71 -5.23 -2.58
N LEU A 138 12.43 -5.26 -3.00
CA LEU A 138 11.57 -4.08 -3.07
C LEU A 138 11.26 -3.50 -1.68
N VAL A 139 11.12 -4.38 -0.69
CA VAL A 139 10.96 -4.02 0.73
C VAL A 139 12.15 -4.53 1.53
N VAL A 140 12.81 -3.63 2.27
CA VAL A 140 13.87 -4.00 3.22
C VAL A 140 13.46 -3.61 4.63
N ARG A 141 13.31 -4.63 5.49
CA ARG A 141 12.96 -4.45 6.91
C ARG A 141 14.20 -4.59 7.79
N VAL A 142 14.88 -3.46 8.02
CA VAL A 142 16.07 -3.36 8.87
C VAL A 142 15.68 -3.59 10.33
N GLY A 143 16.41 -4.44 11.05
CA GLY A 143 16.13 -4.68 12.47
C GLY A 143 16.65 -6.03 13.00
N PRO A 144 16.05 -6.58 14.07
CA PRO A 144 16.62 -7.70 14.82
C PRO A 144 16.56 -9.04 14.06
N ARG A 145 15.87 -9.09 12.92
CA ARG A 145 15.79 -10.28 12.05
C ARG A 145 17.00 -10.43 11.12
N GLY A 146 18.06 -9.66 11.33
CA GLY A 146 19.36 -9.81 10.67
C GLY A 146 19.53 -9.02 9.36
N ARG A 147 18.48 -8.35 8.87
CA ARG A 147 18.59 -7.44 7.73
C ARG A 147 19.10 -6.08 8.19
N THR A 148 20.00 -5.51 7.41
CA THR A 148 20.66 -4.23 7.66
C THR A 148 20.47 -3.28 6.49
N VAL A 149 20.90 -2.02 6.65
CA VAL A 149 20.90 -1.04 5.55
C VAL A 149 21.75 -1.51 4.37
N ALA A 150 22.75 -2.38 4.57
CA ALA A 150 23.55 -2.94 3.49
C ALA A 150 22.77 -3.88 2.55
N ASP A 151 21.59 -4.36 2.96
CA ASP A 151 20.72 -5.19 2.12
C ASP A 151 19.81 -4.38 1.19
N VAL A 152 19.86 -3.05 1.28
CA VAL A 152 19.14 -2.15 0.38
C VAL A 152 19.78 -2.17 -0.99
N ARG A 153 18.95 -2.38 -2.01
CA ARG A 153 19.36 -2.52 -3.40
C ARG A 153 18.95 -1.30 -4.21
N PRO A 154 19.51 -1.12 -5.43
CA PRO A 154 19.11 -0.05 -6.32
C PRO A 154 17.65 -0.10 -6.79
N ASP A 155 16.97 -1.23 -6.62
CA ASP A 155 15.56 -1.46 -6.93
C ASP A 155 14.65 -1.43 -5.67
N THR A 156 15.20 -1.20 -4.47
CA THR A 156 14.41 -1.11 -3.23
C THR A 156 13.52 0.13 -3.24
N GLU A 157 12.23 -0.04 -2.98
CA GLU A 157 11.24 1.05 -2.92
C GLU A 157 10.91 1.47 -1.48
N VAL A 158 10.89 0.49 -0.56
CA VAL A 158 10.43 0.68 0.81
C VAL A 158 11.50 0.20 1.78
N VAL A 159 11.88 1.06 2.72
CA VAL A 159 12.76 0.72 3.83
C VAL A 159 12.02 0.93 5.14
N VAL A 160 11.96 -0.12 5.97
CA VAL A 160 11.37 -0.05 7.31
C VAL A 160 12.44 -0.38 8.34
N VAL A 161 12.75 0.56 9.22
CA VAL A 161 13.74 0.42 10.29
C VAL A 161 13.02 0.18 11.60
N SER A 162 13.18 -1.03 12.14
CA SER A 162 12.63 -1.45 13.44
C SER A 162 13.67 -1.31 14.55
N ALA A 163 13.21 -1.30 15.80
CA ALA A 163 14.10 -1.30 16.96
C ALA A 163 15.04 -2.50 16.97
N ALA A 164 16.34 -2.22 17.13
CA ALA A 164 17.41 -3.20 17.28
C ALA A 164 18.36 -2.75 18.41
N PRO A 165 19.18 -3.65 18.97
CA PRO A 165 20.14 -3.30 20.02
C PRO A 165 21.16 -2.23 19.61
N GLU A 166 21.57 -2.24 18.33
CA GLU A 166 22.52 -1.29 17.77
C GLU A 166 21.80 -0.24 16.91
N PRO A 167 22.23 1.03 16.94
CA PRO A 167 21.72 2.05 16.04
C PRO A 167 21.92 1.68 14.57
N ALA A 168 20.89 1.83 13.75
CA ALA A 168 21.00 1.61 12.31
C ALA A 168 21.63 2.84 11.64
N ASP A 169 22.76 2.66 10.95
CA ASP A 169 23.37 3.71 10.13
C ASP A 169 22.70 3.81 8.76
N LEU A 170 22.03 4.95 8.52
CA LEU A 170 21.29 5.19 7.28
C LEU A 170 22.16 5.71 6.13
N SER A 171 23.46 5.96 6.35
CA SER A 171 24.37 6.52 5.33
C SER A 171 24.40 5.72 4.02
N GLY A 172 24.21 4.40 4.10
CA GLY A 172 24.16 3.50 2.94
C GLY A 172 22.96 3.73 2.00
N LEU A 173 21.95 4.52 2.41
CA LEU A 173 20.82 4.86 1.56
C LEU A 173 21.14 5.99 0.57
N ALA A 174 22.23 6.73 0.77
CA ALA A 174 22.50 7.98 0.07
C ALA A 174 22.41 7.85 -1.46
N GLY A 175 21.66 8.75 -2.09
CA GLY A 175 21.51 8.81 -3.56
C GLY A 175 20.68 7.68 -4.18
N ASN A 176 20.08 6.79 -3.38
CA ASN A 176 19.16 5.78 -3.92
C ASN A 176 17.95 6.48 -4.58
N LYS A 177 17.64 6.08 -5.81
CA LYS A 177 16.65 6.75 -6.67
C LYS A 177 15.24 6.15 -6.57
N THR A 178 15.12 4.93 -6.07
CA THR A 178 13.87 4.15 -6.07
C THR A 178 13.18 4.17 -4.72
N ILE A 179 13.92 4.42 -3.63
CA ILE A 179 13.32 4.52 -2.29
C ILE A 179 12.32 5.68 -2.29
N ARG A 180 11.05 5.32 -2.24
CA ARG A 180 9.91 6.24 -2.11
C ARG A 180 9.37 6.31 -0.70
N THR A 181 9.61 5.28 0.11
CA THR A 181 9.14 5.21 1.48
C THR A 181 10.27 4.85 2.45
N LEU A 182 10.43 5.67 3.49
CA LEU A 182 11.25 5.33 4.65
C LEU A 182 10.42 5.45 5.92
N VAL A 183 10.29 4.34 6.65
CA VAL A 183 9.66 4.30 7.97
C VAL A 183 10.73 4.00 9.01
N VAL A 184 10.92 4.88 9.99
CA VAL A 184 11.77 4.61 11.15
C VAL A 184 10.89 4.52 12.38
N SER A 185 10.84 3.32 12.95
CA SER A 185 10.04 3.06 14.14
C SER A 185 10.39 4.03 15.26
N HIS A 186 9.40 4.52 16.01
CA HIS A 186 9.63 5.47 17.11
C HIS A 186 10.58 4.92 18.21
N SER A 187 10.76 3.61 18.28
CA SER A 187 11.65 2.92 19.22
C SER A 187 13.00 2.54 18.59
N ALA A 188 13.18 2.75 17.29
CA ALA A 188 14.44 2.54 16.60
C ALA A 188 15.40 3.70 16.87
N THR A 189 16.67 3.37 17.06
CA THR A 189 17.75 4.37 17.09
C THR A 189 18.45 4.34 15.73
N VAL A 190 18.66 5.52 15.14
CA VAL A 190 19.31 5.66 13.82
C VAL A 190 20.39 6.73 13.87
N THR A 191 21.40 6.59 12.99
CA THR A 191 22.42 7.62 12.73
C THR A 191 22.35 8.08 11.28
N ASN A 192 22.93 9.25 10.99
CA ASN A 192 22.97 9.86 9.63
C ASN A 192 21.58 10.05 8.99
N LEU A 193 20.59 10.42 9.82
CA LEU A 193 19.20 10.62 9.37
C LEU A 193 19.07 11.70 8.29
N ASP A 194 19.99 12.66 8.20
CA ASP A 194 19.98 13.71 7.18
C ASP A 194 20.16 13.18 5.74
N VAL A 195 20.55 11.91 5.59
CA VAL A 195 20.58 11.19 4.30
C VAL A 195 19.24 11.25 3.56
N VAL A 196 18.12 11.41 4.25
CA VAL A 196 16.78 11.55 3.65
C VAL A 196 16.70 12.70 2.64
N THR A 197 17.53 13.73 2.80
CA THR A 197 17.60 14.86 1.85
C THR A 197 18.31 14.52 0.54
N THR A 198 18.97 13.37 0.48
CA THR A 198 19.73 12.88 -0.69
C THR A 198 18.96 11.83 -1.49
N LEU A 199 17.73 11.51 -1.09
CA LEU A 199 16.87 10.52 -1.72
C LEU A 199 15.90 11.22 -2.69
N PRO A 200 16.21 11.28 -4.00
CA PRO A 200 15.39 12.05 -4.95
C PRO A 200 13.99 11.47 -5.17
N GLY A 201 13.79 10.19 -4.87
CA GLY A 201 12.49 9.51 -5.01
C GLY A 201 11.65 9.51 -3.73
N LEU A 202 12.13 10.06 -2.62
CA LEU A 202 11.45 9.94 -1.32
C LEU A 202 10.16 10.78 -1.30
N GLU A 203 9.03 10.08 -1.19
CA GLU A 203 7.66 10.64 -1.20
C GLU A 203 7.02 10.57 0.19
N TYR A 204 7.28 9.49 0.93
CA TYR A 204 6.74 9.26 2.27
C TYR A 204 7.87 9.01 3.28
N LEU A 205 7.85 9.79 4.36
CA LEU A 205 8.76 9.64 5.49
C LEU A 205 7.94 9.55 6.76
N GLU A 206 8.14 8.49 7.54
CA GLU A 206 7.46 8.28 8.81
C GLU A 206 8.47 8.10 9.92
N LEU A 207 8.39 8.96 10.94
CA LEU A 207 9.36 9.01 12.03
C LEU A 207 8.68 9.22 13.38
N GLY A 208 9.41 8.90 14.46
CA GLY A 208 9.08 9.37 15.79
C GLY A 208 9.31 10.87 15.97
N THR A 209 8.64 11.45 16.97
CA THR A 209 8.67 12.90 17.26
C THR A 209 10.08 13.47 17.43
N ALA A 210 10.97 12.77 18.13
CA ALA A 210 12.34 13.22 18.35
C ALA A 210 13.15 13.34 17.04
N SER A 211 13.01 12.37 16.14
CA SER A 211 13.65 12.36 14.83
C SER A 211 13.12 13.49 13.94
N TRP A 212 11.81 13.74 13.96
CA TRP A 212 11.24 14.89 13.26
C TRP A 212 11.76 16.22 13.79
N GLN A 213 11.82 16.39 15.11
CA GLN A 213 12.40 17.59 15.73
C GLN A 213 13.86 17.80 15.31
N GLN A 214 14.64 16.72 15.18
CA GLN A 214 16.02 16.80 14.67
C GLN A 214 16.06 17.34 13.23
N LEU A 215 15.26 16.78 12.32
CA LEU A 215 15.21 17.24 10.93
C LEU A 215 14.74 18.69 10.82
N LEU A 216 13.69 19.07 11.57
CA LEU A 216 13.16 20.43 11.57
C LEU A 216 14.18 21.44 12.11
N ARG A 217 14.85 21.14 13.23
CA ARG A 217 15.87 22.03 13.83
C ARG A 217 17.09 22.23 12.94
N THR A 218 17.41 21.25 12.10
CA THR A 218 18.59 21.29 11.21
C THR A 218 18.24 21.71 9.79
N ASP A 219 16.97 22.02 9.51
CA ASP A 219 16.47 22.36 8.19
C ASP A 219 16.70 21.25 7.13
N ARG A 220 16.56 19.99 7.54
CA ARG A 220 16.82 18.78 6.73
C ARG A 220 15.56 17.99 6.40
N VAL A 221 14.39 18.62 6.41
CA VAL A 221 13.16 17.99 5.92
C VAL A 221 13.20 17.96 4.38
N PRO A 222 13.08 16.80 3.72
CA PRO A 222 13.13 16.71 2.27
C PRO A 222 11.95 17.47 1.63
N PRO A 223 12.21 18.34 0.64
CA PRO A 223 11.14 19.10 -0.04
C PRO A 223 10.30 18.24 -0.99
N THR A 224 10.75 17.02 -1.31
CA THR A 224 10.06 16.06 -2.19
C THR A 224 8.91 15.32 -1.51
N LEU A 225 8.81 15.42 -0.17
CA LEU A 225 7.78 14.69 0.56
C LEU A 225 6.39 15.11 0.12
N GLN A 226 5.59 14.10 -0.22
CA GLN A 226 4.15 14.21 -0.47
C GLN A 226 3.37 13.95 0.82
N ALA A 227 3.92 13.16 1.73
CA ALA A 227 3.34 12.90 3.04
C ALA A 227 4.41 12.71 4.12
N ALA A 228 4.05 13.08 5.35
CA ALA A 228 4.85 12.90 6.54
C ALA A 228 4.04 12.13 7.60
N GLY A 229 4.55 10.98 8.03
CA GLY A 229 3.97 10.14 9.06
C GLY A 229 4.57 10.41 10.44
N MET A 230 3.76 10.31 11.49
CA MET A 230 4.18 10.46 12.88
C MET A 230 3.96 9.15 13.62
N GLN A 231 5.00 8.63 14.28
CA GLN A 231 4.90 7.45 15.14
C GLN A 231 5.13 7.74 16.61
N GLY A 232 4.58 6.86 17.44
CA GLY A 232 4.85 6.78 18.87
C GLY A 232 3.91 7.60 19.73
N ARG A 233 4.18 7.58 21.04
CA ARG A 233 3.41 8.28 22.06
C ARG A 233 4.26 9.38 22.69
N ALA A 234 4.48 10.46 21.95
CA ALA A 234 4.88 11.72 22.57
C ALA A 234 3.66 12.35 23.27
N ASP A 235 3.89 13.33 24.15
CA ASP A 235 2.78 14.13 24.64
C ASP A 235 2.13 14.90 23.47
N TRP A 236 0.85 15.24 23.67
CA TRP A 236 0.05 15.90 22.64
C TRP A 236 0.64 17.25 22.20
N GLY A 237 1.20 18.02 23.14
CA GLY A 237 1.77 19.33 22.85
C GLY A 237 2.95 19.22 21.89
N THR A 238 3.91 18.35 22.21
CA THR A 238 5.08 18.10 21.36
C THR A 238 4.68 17.56 19.98
N THR A 239 3.68 16.69 19.91
CA THR A 239 3.16 16.19 18.63
C THR A 239 2.60 17.32 17.77
N VAL A 240 1.75 18.17 18.34
CA VAL A 240 1.16 19.33 17.63
C VAL A 240 2.24 20.29 17.16
N GLU A 241 3.25 20.58 17.99
CA GLU A 241 4.35 21.48 17.60
C GLU A 241 5.12 20.97 16.37
N VAL A 242 5.42 19.67 16.32
CA VAL A 242 6.07 19.05 15.16
C VAL A 242 5.18 19.13 13.93
N VAL A 243 3.90 18.79 14.07
CA VAL A 243 2.97 18.80 12.93
C VAL A 243 2.77 20.23 12.40
N ASP A 244 2.59 21.23 13.26
CA ASP A 244 2.48 22.63 12.85
C ASP A 244 3.75 23.13 12.14
N ALA A 245 4.93 22.70 12.60
CA ALA A 245 6.19 23.04 11.96
C ALA A 245 6.34 22.38 10.58
N LEU A 246 5.85 21.15 10.40
CA LEU A 246 5.75 20.50 9.10
C LEU A 246 4.76 21.25 8.20
N LEU A 247 3.53 21.48 8.66
CA LEU A 247 2.49 22.19 7.92
C LEU A 247 2.95 23.56 7.42
N ALA A 248 3.70 24.30 8.25
CA ALA A 248 4.27 25.59 7.88
C ALA A 248 5.25 25.53 6.70
N ARG A 249 5.98 24.42 6.48
CA ARG A 249 6.89 24.29 5.32
C ARG A 249 6.15 24.16 3.99
N TRP A 250 4.89 23.74 4.01
CA TRP A 250 4.03 23.62 2.82
C TRP A 250 2.92 24.67 2.81
N ASP A 251 3.09 25.78 3.55
CA ASP A 251 2.12 26.88 3.68
C ASP A 251 0.69 26.39 4.02
N ARG A 252 0.59 25.33 4.85
CA ARG A 252 -0.69 24.76 5.28
C ARG A 252 -1.16 25.38 6.59
N PRO A 253 -2.49 25.45 6.82
CA PRO A 253 -3.04 25.90 8.09
C PRO A 253 -2.55 25.04 9.26
N ARG A 254 -2.34 25.66 10.42
CA ARG A 254 -1.98 24.98 11.67
C ARG A 254 -3.17 24.24 12.28
N ILE A 255 -2.88 23.33 13.21
CA ILE A 255 -3.89 22.57 13.95
C ILE A 255 -4.57 23.48 14.97
N ASP A 256 -5.89 23.59 14.90
CA ASP A 256 -6.70 24.22 15.94
C ASP A 256 -6.84 23.30 17.17
N VAL A 257 -6.22 23.70 18.29
CA VAL A 257 -6.26 22.92 19.53
C VAL A 257 -7.29 23.50 20.51
N THR A 258 -8.35 22.74 20.78
CA THR A 258 -9.32 23.07 21.83
C THR A 258 -9.00 22.31 23.12
N ARG A 259 -8.68 23.04 24.21
CA ARG A 259 -8.47 22.43 25.53
C ARG A 259 -9.80 22.22 26.24
N ILE A 260 -10.19 20.95 26.40
CA ILE A 260 -11.36 20.57 27.21
C ILE A 260 -10.94 20.53 28.68
N ARG A 261 -11.57 21.35 29.52
CA ARG A 261 -11.43 21.24 30.97
C ARG A 261 -12.50 20.29 31.50
N VAL A 262 -12.08 19.19 32.11
CA VAL A 262 -12.99 18.33 32.87
C VAL A 262 -13.06 18.90 34.28
N SER A 263 -14.22 19.41 34.69
CA SER A 263 -14.46 19.79 36.08
C SER A 263 -14.36 18.54 36.95
N PRO A 264 -13.71 18.59 38.14
CA PRO A 264 -13.68 17.46 39.04
C PRO A 264 -15.12 17.06 39.38
N ALA A 265 -15.42 15.76 39.36
CA ALA A 265 -16.69 15.26 39.87
C ALA A 265 -16.87 15.78 41.30
N GLY A 266 -17.93 16.55 41.53
CA GLY A 266 -18.25 17.07 42.84
C GLY A 266 -18.29 15.92 43.83
N THR A 267 -17.52 16.03 44.91
CA THR A 267 -17.60 15.14 46.05
C THR A 267 -19.05 15.15 46.55
N PHE A 268 -19.76 14.04 46.39
CA PHE A 268 -21.00 13.80 47.11
C PHE A 268 -20.64 13.70 48.59
N GLY A 269 -21.08 14.69 49.36
CA GLY A 269 -21.00 14.69 50.83
C GLY A 269 -22.10 13.87 51.47
#